data_AF-A0A7L8A161-F1
#
_entry.id   AF-A0A7L8A161-F1
#
_cell.length_a   1.000
_cell.length_b   1.000
_cell.length_c   1.000
_cell.angle_alpha   90.00
_cell.angle_beta   90.00
_cell.angle_gamma   90.00
#
_symmetry.space_group_name_H-M   'P 1'
#
loop_
_entity.id
_entity.type
_entity.pdbx_description
1 polymer ?
#
loop_
_entity_poly.entity_id
_entity_poly.type
_entity_poly.pdbx_seq_one_letter_code
_entity_poly.pdbx_strand_id
1 'polypeptide(L)'
;MNKINYAELRDNIQYHQTPTPPFKAYFDSEIESEKLSYLTEIMNYFHFISQIYQFPFEVIKSDFSKICQLRVMSQQAFDSGNEEKVEALHVKQIEIIDKFNSKYTKKLGFDMTNSYSSFEMHKVISKTATRKNFIKNYYIHQIVTAKNIIVKDPHLLSLFKQACEERGVSFNTIKDWFNAFRCITDKNYDETSFKNGYVKAYRHLESEVVAMYDTENHYSTSNDKLLLCIKDNYIAMFRNKVEPSFNLDKLEFLPDIYFIKACMSVALNQYQKELLSA
;
A
#
# COMPACT_ATOMS: atom_id res chain seq x y z
N MET A 1 -21.17 -23.17 -13.78
CA MET A 1 -20.48 -21.86 -13.84
C MET A 1 -19.62 -21.72 -12.60
N ASN A 2 -18.31 -21.53 -12.73
CA ASN A 2 -17.46 -21.19 -11.59
C ASN A 2 -17.91 -19.82 -11.07
N LYS A 3 -18.44 -19.78 -9.85
CA LYS A 3 -18.87 -18.53 -9.21
C LYS A 3 -17.63 -17.66 -9.02
N ILE A 4 -17.52 -16.59 -9.77
CA ILE A 4 -16.41 -15.64 -9.66
C ILE A 4 -16.45 -15.00 -8.28
N ASN A 5 -15.31 -14.91 -7.62
CA ASN A 5 -15.21 -14.35 -6.28
C ASN A 5 -15.08 -12.81 -6.36
N TYR A 6 -16.20 -12.12 -6.53
CA TYR A 6 -16.21 -10.66 -6.66
C TYR A 6 -15.81 -9.93 -5.37
N ALA A 7 -16.01 -10.56 -4.20
CA ALA A 7 -15.53 -10.02 -2.93
C ALA A 7 -14.00 -9.98 -2.92
N GLU A 8 -13.36 -11.09 -3.28
CA GLU A 8 -11.90 -11.15 -3.41
C GLU A 8 -11.37 -10.19 -4.47
N LEU A 9 -12.05 -10.04 -5.61
CA LEU A 9 -11.66 -9.02 -6.60
C LEU A 9 -11.70 -7.63 -5.98
N ARG A 10 -12.81 -7.27 -5.31
CA ARG A 10 -12.98 -5.99 -4.63
C ARG A 10 -11.82 -5.75 -3.67
N ASP A 11 -11.53 -6.70 -2.78
CA ASP A 11 -10.48 -6.56 -1.76
C ASP A 11 -9.09 -6.32 -2.36
N ASN A 12 -8.81 -6.94 -3.51
CA ASN A 12 -7.53 -6.81 -4.20
C ASN A 12 -7.41 -5.54 -5.06
N ILE A 13 -8.51 -4.98 -5.57
CA ILE A 13 -8.48 -3.70 -6.29
C ILE A 13 -8.52 -2.49 -5.34
N GLN A 14 -9.00 -2.66 -4.11
CA GLN A 14 -9.03 -1.57 -3.14
C GLN A 14 -7.63 -0.99 -2.86
N TYR A 15 -7.60 0.31 -2.59
CA TYR A 15 -6.40 1.00 -2.12
C TYR A 15 -6.48 1.24 -0.61
N HIS A 16 -5.91 0.30 0.14
CA HIS A 16 -5.85 0.36 1.60
C HIS A 16 -4.93 1.50 2.06
N GLN A 17 -5.25 2.10 3.21
CA GLN A 17 -4.32 3.07 3.82
C GLN A 17 -3.01 2.37 4.14
N THR A 18 -1.89 3.04 3.87
CA THR A 18 -0.60 2.59 4.39
C THR A 18 -0.69 2.57 5.91
N PRO A 19 -0.49 1.40 6.56
CA PRO A 19 -0.57 1.30 8.01
C PRO A 19 0.42 2.25 8.68
N THR A 20 -0.03 2.91 9.74
CA THR A 20 0.78 3.80 10.57
C THR A 20 0.71 3.32 12.01
N PRO A 21 1.80 3.38 12.77
CA PRO A 21 1.75 2.87 14.12
C PRO A 21 1.27 3.95 15.11
N PRO A 22 0.28 3.65 15.96
CA PRO A 22 -0.15 4.55 17.02
C PRO A 22 0.75 4.47 18.26
N PHE A 23 2.09 4.53 18.13
CA PHE A 23 3.00 4.34 19.28
C PHE A 23 2.73 5.35 20.39
N LYS A 24 2.59 6.63 20.06
CA LYS A 24 2.30 7.67 21.06
C LYS A 24 0.96 7.40 21.75
N ALA A 25 -0.11 7.19 20.99
CA ALA A 25 -1.43 6.89 21.56
C ALA A 25 -1.43 5.60 22.39
N TYR A 26 -0.66 4.59 21.97
CA TYR A 26 -0.45 3.39 22.76
C TYR A 26 0.15 3.72 24.12
N PHE A 27 1.29 4.43 24.18
CA PHE A 27 1.96 4.75 25.44
C PHE A 27 1.18 5.72 26.33
N ASP A 28 0.49 6.68 25.74
CA ASP A 28 -0.26 7.72 26.45
C ASP A 28 -1.63 7.22 26.97
N SER A 29 -2.19 6.15 26.38
CA SER A 29 -3.51 5.66 26.79
C SER A 29 -3.48 4.99 28.17
N GLU A 30 -4.40 5.40 29.04
CA GLU A 30 -4.64 4.77 30.34
C GLU A 30 -5.70 3.65 30.24
N ILE A 31 -6.51 3.65 29.19
CA ILE A 31 -7.67 2.76 29.01
C ILE A 31 -7.25 1.44 28.36
N GLU A 32 -7.54 0.32 29.01
CA GLU A 32 -7.05 -1.00 28.57
C GLU A 32 -7.62 -1.47 27.22
N SER A 33 -8.88 -1.18 26.94
CA SER A 33 -9.49 -1.53 25.64
C SER A 33 -8.87 -0.77 24.47
N GLU A 34 -8.50 0.50 24.68
CA GLU A 34 -7.80 1.32 23.69
C GLU A 34 -6.38 0.80 23.46
N LYS A 35 -5.66 0.45 24.53
CA LYS A 35 -4.32 -0.15 24.43
C LYS A 35 -4.33 -1.42 23.58
N LEU A 36 -5.35 -2.27 23.75
CA LEU A 36 -5.49 -3.49 22.95
C LEU A 36 -5.73 -3.18 21.46
N SER A 37 -6.58 -2.19 21.17
CA SER A 37 -6.79 -1.71 19.80
C SER A 37 -5.48 -1.19 19.18
N TYR A 38 -4.77 -0.32 19.89
CA TYR A 38 -3.49 0.22 19.43
C TYR A 38 -2.43 -0.88 19.26
N LEU A 39 -2.42 -1.90 20.10
CA LEU A 39 -1.53 -3.05 19.95
C LEU A 39 -1.81 -3.81 18.65
N THR A 40 -3.08 -4.03 18.31
CA THR A 40 -3.47 -4.64 17.03
C THR A 40 -3.03 -3.80 15.84
N GLU A 41 -3.20 -2.47 15.90
CA GLU A 41 -2.73 -1.56 14.86
C GLU A 41 -1.20 -1.58 14.70
N ILE A 42 -0.45 -1.60 15.81
CA ILE A 42 1.02 -1.72 15.79
C ILE A 42 1.44 -3.07 15.17
N MET A 43 0.76 -4.17 15.49
CA MET A 43 1.05 -5.48 14.89
C MET A 43 0.79 -5.50 13.38
N ASN A 44 -0.32 -4.88 12.92
CA ASN A 44 -0.63 -4.74 11.49
C ASN A 44 0.43 -3.91 10.77
N TYR A 45 0.88 -2.82 11.40
CA TYR A 45 1.99 -2.01 10.89
C TYR A 45 3.29 -2.83 10.79
N PHE A 46 3.64 -3.61 11.80
CA PHE A 46 4.84 -4.46 11.75
C PHE A 46 4.74 -5.54 10.69
N HIS A 47 3.57 -6.14 10.47
CA HIS A 47 3.36 -7.09 9.38
C HIS A 47 3.58 -6.42 8.02
N PHE A 48 3.05 -5.21 7.85
CA PHE A 48 3.27 -4.39 6.66
C PHE A 48 4.75 -4.08 6.41
N ILE A 49 5.48 -3.62 7.44
CA ILE A 49 6.93 -3.37 7.33
C ILE A 49 7.70 -4.65 7.03
N SER A 50 7.39 -5.74 7.74
CA SER A 50 7.96 -7.08 7.52
C SER A 50 7.82 -7.51 6.06
N GLN A 51 6.62 -7.36 5.50
CA GLN A 51 6.33 -7.71 4.11
C GLN A 51 7.18 -6.88 3.14
N ILE A 52 7.20 -5.55 3.29
CA ILE A 52 7.90 -4.67 2.35
C ILE A 52 9.41 -4.84 2.36
N TYR A 53 10.00 -4.97 3.54
CA TYR A 53 11.46 -5.09 3.68
C TYR A 53 11.94 -6.54 3.70
N GLN A 54 11.03 -7.50 3.52
CA GLN A 54 11.32 -8.94 3.65
C GLN A 54 12.07 -9.25 4.94
N PHE A 55 11.62 -8.62 6.03
CA PHE A 55 12.22 -8.74 7.35
C PHE A 55 11.32 -9.62 8.23
N PRO A 56 11.84 -10.57 9.03
CA PRO A 56 10.98 -11.46 9.81
C PRO A 56 10.12 -10.70 10.83
N PHE A 57 8.79 -10.77 10.66
CA PHE A 57 7.80 -10.20 11.57
C PHE A 57 8.06 -10.58 13.04
N GLU A 58 8.39 -11.86 13.30
CA GLU A 58 8.64 -12.36 14.66
C GLU A 58 9.81 -11.66 15.35
N VAL A 59 10.79 -11.13 14.61
CA VAL A 59 11.90 -10.38 15.20
C VAL A 59 11.46 -8.99 15.65
N ILE A 60 10.66 -8.26 14.84
CA ILE A 60 10.08 -6.98 15.27
C ILE A 60 9.18 -7.21 16.49
N LYS A 61 8.30 -8.21 16.42
CA LYS A 61 7.36 -8.56 17.49
C LYS A 61 8.08 -8.90 18.79
N SER A 62 9.14 -9.71 18.73
CA SER A 62 9.94 -10.10 19.90
C SER A 62 10.62 -8.89 20.55
N ASP A 63 11.20 -8.00 19.74
CA ASP A 63 11.81 -6.77 20.28
C ASP A 63 10.77 -5.83 20.90
N PHE A 64 9.61 -5.66 20.25
CA PHE A 64 8.53 -4.82 20.78
C PHE A 64 7.90 -5.40 22.04
N SER A 65 7.81 -6.73 22.14
CA SER A 65 7.26 -7.41 23.34
C SER A 65 8.04 -7.08 24.62
N LYS A 66 9.35 -6.80 24.51
CA LYS A 66 10.16 -6.34 25.65
C LYS A 66 9.70 -4.97 26.17
N ILE A 67 9.27 -4.08 25.27
CA ILE A 67 8.71 -2.78 25.63
C ILE A 67 7.36 -2.95 26.33
N CYS A 68 6.50 -3.83 25.82
CA CYS A 68 5.21 -4.16 26.44
C CYS A 68 5.39 -4.75 27.85
N GLN A 69 6.34 -5.67 28.03
CA GLN A 69 6.62 -6.29 29.33
C GLN A 69 7.03 -5.26 30.38
N LEU A 70 7.93 -4.34 30.04
CA LEU A 70 8.35 -3.28 30.96
C LEU A 70 7.18 -2.37 31.36
N ARG A 71 6.28 -2.08 30.43
CA ARG A 71 5.08 -1.30 30.73
C ARG A 71 4.17 -2.01 31.72
N VAL A 72 3.91 -3.31 31.53
CA VAL A 72 3.10 -4.12 32.45
C VAL A 72 3.76 -4.16 33.84
N MET A 73 5.08 -4.35 33.90
CA MET A 73 5.81 -4.31 35.16
C MET A 73 5.75 -2.95 35.85
N SER A 74 5.76 -1.86 35.08
CA SER A 74 5.64 -0.50 35.59
C SER A 74 4.25 -0.25 36.19
N GLN A 75 3.19 -0.68 35.50
CA GLN A 75 1.82 -0.62 36.02
C GLN A 75 1.69 -1.41 37.33
N GLN A 76 2.21 -2.64 37.38
CA GLN A 76 2.18 -3.44 38.60
C GLN A 76 2.96 -2.81 39.76
N ALA A 77 4.07 -2.12 39.47
CA ALA A 77 4.84 -1.39 40.47
C ALA A 77 4.06 -0.16 41.00
N PHE A 78 3.36 0.54 40.11
CA PHE A 78 2.49 1.66 40.46
C PHE A 78 1.32 1.20 41.34
N ASP A 79 0.62 0.14 40.94
CA ASP A 79 -0.52 -0.42 41.67
C ASP A 79 -0.12 -0.94 43.07
N SER A 80 1.15 -1.31 43.25
CA SER A 80 1.71 -1.72 44.54
C SER A 80 2.35 -0.58 45.35
N GLY A 81 2.28 0.67 44.86
CA GLY A 81 2.82 1.85 45.54
C GLY A 81 4.36 1.92 45.60
N ASN A 82 5.06 1.19 44.73
CA ASN A 82 6.52 1.13 44.72
C ASN A 82 7.10 2.15 43.73
N GLU A 83 7.17 3.42 44.16
CA GLU A 83 7.61 4.55 43.33
C GLU A 83 9.05 4.40 42.81
N GLU A 84 9.99 3.94 43.63
CA GLU A 84 11.40 3.71 43.23
C GLU A 84 11.48 2.70 42.07
N LYS A 85 10.67 1.63 42.13
CA LYS A 85 10.60 0.63 41.07
C LYS A 85 9.93 1.16 39.80
N VAL A 86 8.92 2.02 39.94
CA VAL A 86 8.29 2.70 38.79
C VAL A 86 9.33 3.56 38.05
N GLU A 87 10.09 4.37 38.77
CA GLU A 87 11.12 5.24 38.19
C GLU A 87 12.22 4.43 37.50
N ALA A 88 12.74 3.39 38.15
CA ALA A 88 13.75 2.49 37.57
C ALA A 88 13.25 1.77 36.30
N LEU A 89 11.99 1.35 36.28
CA LEU A 89 11.37 0.73 35.10
C LEU A 89 11.13 1.72 33.98
N HIS A 90 10.80 2.98 34.29
CA HIS A 90 10.64 4.04 33.31
C HIS A 90 11.96 4.36 32.59
N VAL A 91 13.06 4.52 33.32
CA VAL A 91 14.40 4.70 32.74
C VAL A 91 14.76 3.53 31.82
N LYS A 92 14.53 2.29 32.28
CA LYS A 92 14.79 1.10 31.48
C LYS A 92 13.90 1.02 30.23
N GLN A 93 12.66 1.50 30.31
CA GLN A 93 11.74 1.54 29.17
C GLN A 93 12.25 2.49 28.09
N ILE A 94 12.68 3.71 28.47
CA ILE A 94 13.30 4.67 27.55
C ILE A 94 14.50 4.04 26.84
N GLU A 95 15.41 3.40 27.58
CA GLU A 95 16.58 2.74 26.98
C GLU A 95 16.22 1.64 25.98
N ILE A 96 15.19 0.82 26.27
CA ILE A 96 14.76 -0.24 25.35
C ILE A 96 14.09 0.36 24.11
N ILE A 97 13.28 1.41 24.26
CA ILE A 97 12.69 2.14 23.13
C ILE A 97 13.79 2.73 22.25
N ASP A 98 14.81 3.37 22.83
CA ASP A 98 15.93 3.93 22.08
C ASP A 98 16.74 2.87 21.34
N LYS A 99 16.96 1.71 21.98
CA LYS A 99 17.60 0.54 21.34
C LYS A 99 16.77 -0.01 20.19
N PHE A 100 15.44 -0.09 20.36
CA PHE A 100 14.51 -0.49 19.31
C PHE A 100 14.59 0.50 18.13
N ASN A 101 14.45 1.80 18.40
CA ASN A 101 14.50 2.86 17.40
C ASN A 101 15.82 2.90 16.66
N SER A 102 16.94 2.82 17.38
CA SER A 102 18.28 2.82 16.79
C SER A 102 18.48 1.61 15.88
N LYS A 103 18.04 0.42 16.30
CA LYS A 103 18.15 -0.82 15.51
C LYS A 103 17.38 -0.69 14.19
N TYR A 104 16.12 -0.26 14.23
CA TYR A 104 15.28 -0.23 13.05
C TYR A 104 15.55 0.98 12.16
N THR A 105 15.92 2.13 12.73
CA THR A 105 16.38 3.29 11.94
C THR A 105 17.64 2.95 11.14
N LYS A 106 18.62 2.29 11.76
CA LYS A 106 19.83 1.83 11.06
C LYS A 106 19.54 0.83 9.94
N LYS A 107 18.52 -0.03 10.14
CA LYS A 107 18.19 -1.10 9.20
C LYS A 107 17.29 -0.65 8.04
N LEU A 108 16.31 0.20 8.34
CA LEU A 108 15.25 0.59 7.42
C LEU A 108 15.43 2.00 6.87
N GLY A 109 16.26 2.83 7.50
CA GLY A 109 16.51 4.21 7.11
C GLY A 109 15.45 5.21 7.59
N PHE A 110 14.58 4.81 8.53
CA PHE A 110 13.57 5.69 9.13
C PHE A 110 13.17 5.22 10.55
N ASP A 111 12.63 6.13 11.35
CA ASP A 111 12.18 5.84 12.72
C ASP A 111 10.81 5.16 12.70
N MET A 112 10.75 3.90 13.14
CA MET A 112 9.50 3.15 13.17
C MET A 112 8.48 3.63 14.20
N THR A 113 8.87 4.48 15.15
CA THR A 113 8.00 4.96 16.24
C THR A 113 7.42 6.35 16.02
N ASN A 114 7.90 7.06 14.99
CA ASN A 114 7.41 8.39 14.69
C ASN A 114 5.93 8.37 14.25
N SER A 115 5.20 9.43 14.60
CA SER A 115 3.76 9.58 14.32
C SER A 115 3.51 10.10 12.89
N TYR A 116 3.88 9.32 11.88
CA TYR A 116 3.62 9.65 10.49
C TYR A 116 2.12 9.56 10.18
N SER A 117 1.60 10.50 9.39
CA SER A 117 0.37 10.27 8.63
C SER A 117 0.54 9.13 7.63
N SER A 118 -0.56 8.51 7.17
CA SER A 118 -0.47 7.44 6.14
C SER A 118 0.24 7.91 4.87
N PHE A 119 0.06 9.17 4.50
CA PHE A 119 0.75 9.80 3.36
C PHE A 119 2.27 9.86 3.58
N GLU A 120 2.69 10.37 4.74
CA GLU A 120 4.12 10.47 5.08
C GLU A 120 4.77 9.10 5.18
N MET A 121 4.09 8.13 5.80
CA MET A 121 4.58 6.76 5.86
C MET A 121 4.78 6.17 4.46
N HIS A 122 3.80 6.35 3.57
CA HIS A 122 3.94 5.90 2.19
C HIS A 122 5.15 6.53 1.49
N LYS A 123 5.39 7.84 1.68
CA LYS A 123 6.53 8.57 1.13
C LYS A 123 7.85 8.04 1.66
N VAL A 124 7.93 7.83 2.97
CA VAL A 124 9.10 7.26 3.65
C VAL A 124 9.41 5.90 3.04
N ILE A 125 8.44 5.00 3.02
CA ILE A 125 8.57 3.64 2.50
C ILE A 125 8.97 3.62 1.02
N SER A 126 8.32 4.42 0.19
CA SER A 126 8.64 4.53 -1.24
C SER A 126 10.09 4.96 -1.49
N LYS A 127 10.63 5.81 -0.60
CA LYS A 127 12.01 6.28 -0.66
C LYS A 127 12.99 5.24 -0.13
N THR A 128 12.73 4.67 1.04
CA THR A 128 13.69 3.81 1.76
C THR A 128 13.66 2.36 1.29
N ALA A 129 12.49 1.77 1.01
CA ALA A 129 12.38 0.46 0.39
C ALA A 129 12.67 0.50 -1.12
N THR A 130 12.64 1.69 -1.72
CA THR A 130 12.52 1.95 -3.16
C THR A 130 11.14 1.58 -3.73
N ARG A 131 10.65 2.38 -4.69
CA ARG A 131 9.39 2.13 -5.42
C ARG A 131 9.27 0.69 -5.92
N LYS A 132 10.36 0.15 -6.50
CA LYS A 132 10.42 -1.21 -7.02
C LYS A 132 10.05 -2.26 -5.96
N ASN A 133 10.76 -2.27 -4.84
CA ASN A 133 10.55 -3.30 -3.83
C ASN A 133 9.19 -3.11 -3.16
N PHE A 134 8.73 -1.88 -3.02
CA PHE A 134 7.39 -1.63 -2.49
C PHE A 134 6.31 -2.25 -3.39
N ILE A 135 6.34 -1.98 -4.70
CA ILE A 135 5.39 -2.60 -5.63
C ILE A 135 5.53 -4.13 -5.60
N LYS A 136 6.76 -4.63 -5.69
CA LYS A 136 7.06 -6.07 -5.72
C LYS A 136 6.56 -6.78 -4.46
N ASN A 137 6.76 -6.22 -3.28
CA ASN A 137 6.49 -6.94 -2.04
C ASN A 137 5.07 -6.69 -1.52
N TYR A 138 4.44 -5.58 -1.91
CA TYR A 138 3.13 -5.19 -1.37
C TYR A 138 2.00 -5.26 -2.41
N TYR A 139 2.15 -4.63 -3.57
CA TYR A 139 1.05 -4.46 -4.53
C TYR A 139 0.92 -5.59 -5.56
N ILE A 140 2.02 -6.29 -5.90
CA ILE A 140 2.02 -7.23 -7.01
C ILE A 140 1.01 -8.36 -6.84
N HIS A 141 0.93 -8.93 -5.64
CA HIS A 141 0.05 -10.06 -5.35
C HIS A 141 -1.41 -9.65 -5.54
N GLN A 142 -1.78 -8.47 -5.03
CA GLN A 142 -3.13 -7.94 -5.18
C GLN A 142 -3.49 -7.76 -6.66
N ILE A 143 -2.59 -7.18 -7.44
CA ILE A 143 -2.82 -6.85 -8.84
C ILE A 143 -2.89 -8.12 -9.71
N VAL A 144 -2.01 -9.08 -9.46
CA VAL A 144 -2.00 -10.37 -10.17
C VAL A 144 -3.25 -11.18 -9.82
N THR A 145 -3.67 -11.21 -8.55
CA THR A 145 -4.92 -11.87 -8.14
C THR A 145 -6.13 -11.22 -8.80
N ALA A 146 -6.25 -9.90 -8.73
CA ALA A 146 -7.34 -9.16 -9.39
C ALA A 146 -7.39 -9.43 -10.90
N LYS A 147 -6.25 -9.34 -11.59
CA LYS A 147 -6.11 -9.69 -13.00
C LYS A 147 -6.61 -11.10 -13.27
N ASN A 148 -6.16 -12.09 -12.49
CA ASN A 148 -6.50 -13.50 -12.68
C ASN A 148 -8.00 -13.76 -12.48
N ILE A 149 -8.68 -12.96 -11.65
CA ILE A 149 -10.14 -13.01 -11.51
C ILE A 149 -10.80 -12.40 -12.76
N ILE A 150 -10.37 -11.20 -13.19
CA ILE A 150 -10.93 -10.50 -14.35
C ILE A 150 -10.83 -11.34 -15.63
N VAL A 151 -9.67 -11.94 -15.91
CA VAL A 151 -9.47 -12.71 -17.16
C VAL A 151 -10.28 -14.01 -17.25
N LYS A 152 -10.84 -14.50 -16.13
CA LYS A 152 -11.71 -15.68 -16.10
C LYS A 152 -13.15 -15.37 -16.51
N ASP A 153 -13.54 -14.10 -16.52
CA ASP A 153 -14.85 -13.63 -16.93
C ASP A 153 -14.72 -12.79 -18.23
N PRO A 154 -15.15 -13.31 -19.39
CA PRO A 154 -15.05 -12.59 -20.65
C PRO A 154 -15.76 -11.23 -20.65
N HIS A 155 -16.87 -11.11 -19.94
CA HIS A 155 -17.65 -9.89 -19.87
C HIS A 155 -16.93 -8.84 -19.01
N LEU A 156 -16.50 -9.22 -17.81
CA LEU A 156 -15.71 -8.34 -16.94
C LEU A 156 -14.37 -7.93 -17.60
N LEU A 157 -13.73 -8.84 -18.34
CA LEU A 157 -12.55 -8.52 -19.13
C LEU A 157 -12.84 -7.50 -20.23
N SER A 158 -14.00 -7.59 -20.88
CA SER A 158 -14.44 -6.60 -21.87
C SER A 158 -14.62 -5.22 -21.23
N LEU A 159 -15.31 -5.16 -20.09
CA LEU A 159 -15.50 -3.93 -19.32
C LEU A 159 -14.17 -3.32 -18.85
N PHE A 160 -13.21 -4.16 -18.44
CA PHE A 160 -11.88 -3.69 -18.06
C PHE A 160 -11.09 -3.12 -19.25
N LYS A 161 -11.18 -3.73 -20.43
CA LYS A 161 -10.58 -3.18 -21.66
C LYS A 161 -11.17 -1.81 -21.99
N GLN A 162 -12.50 -1.74 -22.01
CA GLN A 162 -13.22 -0.49 -22.27
C GLN A 162 -12.83 0.59 -21.25
N ALA A 163 -12.76 0.25 -19.96
CA ALA A 163 -12.34 1.20 -18.93
C ALA A 163 -10.94 1.77 -19.19
N CYS A 164 -9.98 0.96 -19.65
CA CYS A 164 -8.64 1.44 -20.03
C CYS A 164 -8.66 2.31 -21.29
N GLU A 165 -9.37 1.87 -22.33
CA GLU A 165 -9.42 2.55 -23.63
C GLU A 165 -10.10 3.92 -23.56
N GLU A 166 -11.19 4.03 -22.80
CA GLU A 166 -11.87 5.31 -22.51
C GLU A 166 -10.96 6.30 -21.76
N ARG A 167 -9.86 5.82 -21.16
CA ARG A 167 -8.87 6.63 -20.45
C ARG A 167 -7.58 6.79 -21.25
N GLY A 168 -7.63 6.50 -22.54
CA GLY A 168 -6.54 6.74 -23.49
C GLY A 168 -5.46 5.66 -23.49
N VAL A 169 -5.67 4.52 -22.83
CA VAL A 169 -4.64 3.47 -22.71
C VAL A 169 -5.04 2.23 -23.49
N SER A 170 -4.18 1.81 -24.39
CA SER A 170 -4.39 0.61 -25.20
C SER A 170 -4.26 -0.65 -24.35
N PHE A 171 -5.04 -1.69 -24.67
CA PHE A 171 -4.94 -2.94 -23.94
C PHE A 171 -3.57 -3.64 -24.10
N ASN A 172 -2.80 -3.31 -25.14
CA ASN A 172 -1.43 -3.81 -25.30
C ASN A 172 -0.49 -3.20 -24.26
N THR A 173 -0.59 -1.89 -23.99
CA THR A 173 0.17 -1.24 -22.92
C THR A 173 -0.14 -1.85 -21.55
N ILE A 174 -1.41 -2.15 -21.28
CA ILE A 174 -1.84 -2.86 -20.06
C ILE A 174 -1.22 -4.27 -19.97
N LYS A 175 -1.19 -5.02 -21.08
CA LYS A 175 -0.55 -6.34 -21.13
C LYS A 175 0.94 -6.25 -20.83
N ASP A 176 1.65 -5.30 -21.44
CA ASP A 176 3.08 -5.10 -21.21
C ASP A 176 3.36 -4.77 -19.75
N TRP A 177 2.52 -3.91 -19.16
CA TRP A 177 2.57 -3.57 -17.74
C TRP A 177 2.35 -4.79 -16.85
N PHE A 178 1.35 -5.64 -17.12
CA PHE A 178 1.19 -6.91 -16.38
C PHE A 178 2.32 -7.91 -16.62
N ASN A 179 2.91 -7.94 -17.82
CA ASN A 179 4.00 -8.85 -18.14
C ASN A 179 5.27 -8.53 -17.37
N ALA A 180 5.52 -7.24 -17.08
CA ALA A 180 6.61 -6.83 -16.20
C ALA A 180 6.50 -7.50 -14.82
N PHE A 181 5.30 -7.64 -14.26
CA PHE A 181 5.07 -8.30 -12.97
C PHE A 181 5.22 -9.83 -13.02
N ARG A 182 4.96 -10.46 -14.18
CA ARG A 182 5.19 -11.91 -14.32
C ARG A 182 6.64 -12.29 -14.04
N CYS A 183 7.58 -11.44 -14.46
CA CYS A 183 9.01 -11.65 -14.22
C CYS A 183 9.35 -11.71 -12.72
N ILE A 184 8.65 -10.94 -11.86
CA ILE A 184 8.87 -10.96 -10.40
C ILE A 184 8.51 -12.31 -9.78
N THR A 185 7.45 -12.95 -10.28
CA THR A 185 6.94 -14.21 -9.74
C THR A 185 7.67 -15.44 -10.27
N ASP A 186 8.59 -15.27 -11.23
CA ASP A 186 9.32 -16.37 -11.85
C ASP A 186 10.41 -16.90 -10.92
N LYS A 187 10.61 -18.22 -10.91
CA LYS A 187 11.69 -18.86 -10.15
C LYS A 187 13.08 -18.41 -10.61
N ASN A 188 13.17 -17.95 -11.87
CA ASN A 188 14.38 -17.42 -12.49
C ASN A 188 14.38 -15.88 -12.52
N TYR A 189 13.84 -15.21 -11.50
CA TYR A 189 13.79 -13.75 -11.41
C TYR A 189 15.15 -13.10 -11.67
N ASP A 190 15.23 -12.30 -12.73
CA ASP A 190 16.33 -11.38 -12.99
C ASP A 190 15.89 -9.94 -12.72
N GLU A 191 16.61 -9.29 -11.80
CA GLU A 191 16.32 -7.94 -11.35
C GLU A 191 16.51 -6.91 -12.48
N THR A 192 17.49 -7.13 -13.36
CA THR A 192 17.77 -6.20 -14.46
C THR A 192 16.65 -6.24 -15.50
N SER A 193 16.22 -7.44 -15.88
CA SER A 193 15.11 -7.67 -16.80
C SER A 193 13.80 -7.10 -16.27
N PHE A 194 13.51 -7.32 -14.97
CA PHE A 194 12.33 -6.70 -14.35
C PHE A 194 12.40 -5.18 -14.42
N LYS A 195 13.52 -4.57 -14.00
CA LYS A 195 13.68 -3.12 -13.99
C LYS A 195 13.46 -2.54 -15.38
N ASN A 196 14.08 -3.13 -16.40
CA ASN A 196 13.96 -2.67 -17.78
C ASN A 196 12.53 -2.84 -18.31
N GLY A 197 11.90 -3.99 -18.07
CA GLY A 197 10.53 -4.28 -18.49
C GLY A 197 9.51 -3.35 -17.83
N TYR A 198 9.60 -3.17 -16.50
CA TYR A 198 8.71 -2.29 -15.76
C TYR A 198 8.89 -0.82 -16.13
N VAL A 199 10.13 -0.33 -16.25
CA VAL A 199 10.38 1.06 -16.68
C VAL A 199 9.81 1.30 -18.08
N LYS A 200 10.01 0.37 -19.02
CA LYS A 200 9.43 0.47 -20.37
C LYS A 200 7.91 0.53 -20.32
N ALA A 201 7.28 -0.40 -19.60
CA ALA A 201 5.83 -0.44 -19.49
C ALA A 201 5.25 0.79 -18.79
N TYR A 202 5.90 1.28 -17.74
CA TYR A 202 5.53 2.53 -17.07
C TYR A 202 5.58 3.72 -18.04
N ARG A 203 6.66 3.85 -18.82
CA ARG A 203 6.81 4.96 -19.77
C ARG A 203 5.80 4.89 -20.91
N HIS A 204 5.45 3.69 -21.38
CA HIS A 204 4.39 3.52 -22.36
C HIS A 204 3.02 3.95 -21.79
N LEU A 205 2.69 3.51 -20.56
CA LEU A 205 1.48 3.92 -19.87
C LEU A 205 1.43 5.44 -19.66
N GLU A 206 2.52 6.04 -19.17
CA GLU A 206 2.65 7.48 -19.01
C GLU A 206 2.42 8.22 -20.32
N SER A 207 3.05 7.77 -21.42
CA SER A 207 2.91 8.40 -22.72
C SER A 207 1.49 8.37 -23.26
N GLU A 208 0.80 7.23 -23.15
CA GLU A 208 -0.58 7.09 -23.66
C GLU A 208 -1.58 7.94 -22.85
N VAL A 209 -1.49 7.90 -21.52
CA VAL A 209 -2.36 8.73 -20.66
C VAL A 209 -2.08 10.22 -20.89
N VAL A 210 -0.82 10.63 -20.92
CA VAL A 210 -0.45 12.04 -21.13
C VAL A 210 -0.89 12.50 -22.52
N ALA A 211 -0.72 11.70 -23.58
CA ALA A 211 -1.14 12.09 -24.93
C ALA A 211 -2.66 12.34 -25.04
N MET A 212 -3.48 11.64 -24.26
CA MET A 212 -4.94 11.80 -24.26
C MET A 212 -5.39 13.09 -23.57
N TYR A 213 -4.69 13.52 -22.51
CA TYR A 213 -5.17 14.57 -21.60
C TYR A 213 -4.27 15.82 -21.56
N ASP A 214 -3.07 15.77 -22.12
CA ASP A 214 -2.12 16.89 -22.17
C ASP A 214 -1.94 17.41 -23.59
N THR A 215 -2.97 18.08 -24.12
CA THR A 215 -2.98 18.59 -25.50
C THR A 215 -2.01 19.75 -25.74
N GLU A 216 -1.54 20.42 -24.68
CA GLU A 216 -0.66 21.60 -24.78
C GLU A 216 0.74 21.35 -24.17
N ASN A 217 1.11 20.10 -23.87
CA ASN A 217 2.38 19.71 -23.27
C ASN A 217 2.69 20.37 -21.90
N HIS A 218 1.66 20.62 -21.09
CA HIS A 218 1.75 21.16 -19.74
C HIS A 218 2.67 20.34 -18.83
N TYR A 219 2.76 19.02 -19.02
CA TYR A 219 3.55 18.14 -18.16
C TYR A 219 4.96 17.90 -18.68
N SER A 220 5.37 18.52 -19.79
CA SER A 220 6.64 18.26 -20.47
C SER A 220 7.88 18.35 -19.58
N THR A 221 7.86 19.26 -18.60
CA THR A 221 8.95 19.52 -17.63
C THR A 221 8.81 18.77 -16.31
N SER A 222 7.70 18.05 -16.09
CA SER A 222 7.47 17.32 -14.84
C SER A 222 8.31 16.03 -14.77
N ASN A 223 8.84 15.77 -13.57
CA ASN A 223 9.52 14.51 -13.25
C ASN A 223 8.56 13.32 -13.16
N ASP A 224 7.26 13.57 -12.92
CA ASP A 224 6.21 12.55 -12.83
C ASP A 224 4.97 13.05 -13.58
N LYS A 225 4.98 12.85 -14.91
CA LYS A 225 3.95 13.38 -15.82
C LYS A 225 2.63 12.66 -15.61
N LEU A 226 2.69 11.35 -15.44
CA LEU A 226 1.51 10.52 -15.21
C LEU A 226 0.76 10.97 -13.95
N LEU A 227 1.48 11.22 -12.83
CA LEU A 227 0.85 11.66 -11.59
C LEU A 227 0.11 12.99 -11.75
N LEU A 228 0.76 14.00 -12.35
CA LEU A 228 0.12 15.31 -12.55
C LEU A 228 -1.08 15.20 -13.50
N CYS A 229 -0.92 14.48 -14.61
CA CYS A 229 -1.99 14.25 -15.56
C CYS A 229 -3.22 13.60 -14.90
N ILE A 230 -3.02 12.55 -14.10
CA ILE A 230 -4.13 11.91 -13.36
C ILE A 230 -4.76 12.89 -12.36
N LYS A 231 -3.96 13.67 -11.62
CA LYS A 231 -4.50 14.62 -10.64
C LYS A 231 -5.37 15.69 -11.27
N ASP A 232 -4.90 16.31 -12.35
CA ASP A 232 -5.62 17.40 -13.01
C ASP A 232 -6.87 16.91 -13.73
N ASN A 233 -6.82 15.70 -14.28
CA ASN A 233 -7.91 15.10 -15.05
C ASN A 233 -8.73 14.09 -14.25
N TYR A 234 -8.52 14.03 -12.94
CA TYR A 234 -9.08 13.01 -12.04
C TYR A 234 -10.61 12.92 -12.15
N ILE A 235 -11.29 14.07 -12.25
CA ILE A 235 -12.74 14.15 -12.39
C ILE A 235 -13.19 13.46 -13.67
N ALA A 236 -12.54 13.77 -14.80
CA ALA A 236 -12.85 13.18 -16.09
C ALA A 236 -12.55 11.68 -16.10
N MET A 237 -11.45 11.26 -15.47
CA MET A 237 -11.02 9.86 -15.48
C MET A 237 -11.85 8.95 -14.56
N PHE A 238 -12.11 9.33 -13.31
CA PHE A 238 -12.54 8.36 -12.28
C PHE A 238 -13.72 8.79 -11.39
N ARG A 239 -14.00 10.08 -11.25
CA ARG A 239 -15.05 10.55 -10.33
C ARG A 239 -16.41 9.95 -10.69
N ASN A 240 -17.06 9.33 -9.70
CA ASN A 240 -18.35 8.64 -9.81
C ASN A 240 -18.37 7.42 -10.76
N LYS A 241 -17.22 6.95 -11.26
CA LYS A 241 -17.14 5.81 -12.19
C LYS A 241 -16.64 4.52 -11.51
N VAL A 242 -15.84 4.64 -10.46
CA VAL A 242 -15.33 3.51 -9.66
C VAL A 242 -16.39 2.94 -8.71
N GLU A 243 -16.07 1.82 -8.05
CA GLU A 243 -16.85 1.27 -6.95
C GLU A 243 -16.99 2.29 -5.81
N PRO A 244 -18.15 2.36 -5.10
CA PRO A 244 -18.36 3.30 -4.00
C PRO A 244 -17.31 3.22 -2.87
N SER A 245 -16.77 2.02 -2.63
CA SER A 245 -15.74 1.81 -1.61
C SER A 245 -14.31 2.10 -2.10
N PHE A 246 -14.11 2.37 -3.41
CA PHE A 246 -12.79 2.66 -3.96
C PHE A 246 -12.26 3.98 -3.45
N ASN A 247 -11.16 3.91 -2.71
CA ASN A 247 -10.56 5.10 -2.13
C ASN A 247 -9.80 5.90 -3.20
N LEU A 248 -10.45 6.94 -3.70
CA LEU A 248 -9.92 7.79 -4.76
C LEU A 248 -8.97 8.90 -4.25
N ASP A 249 -9.02 9.23 -2.96
CA ASP A 249 -8.26 10.34 -2.38
C ASP A 249 -6.77 10.00 -2.17
N LYS A 250 -6.34 8.80 -2.55
CA LYS A 250 -4.97 8.28 -2.36
C LYS A 250 -4.21 8.09 -3.65
N LEU A 251 -4.23 9.10 -4.52
CA LEU A 251 -3.41 9.17 -5.75
C LEU A 251 -1.89 9.13 -5.50
N GLU A 252 -1.45 8.86 -4.29
CA GLU A 252 -0.16 9.28 -3.82
C GLU A 252 0.87 8.17 -4.05
N PHE A 253 1.86 8.53 -4.88
CA PHE A 253 3.15 7.87 -5.12
C PHE A 253 3.22 6.69 -6.08
N LEU A 254 2.13 6.02 -6.43
CA LEU A 254 2.14 4.94 -7.44
C LEU A 254 1.07 5.16 -8.52
N PRO A 255 1.22 6.20 -9.36
CA PRO A 255 0.19 6.60 -10.34
C PRO A 255 -0.21 5.48 -11.30
N ASP A 256 0.72 4.62 -11.71
CA ASP A 256 0.43 3.47 -12.57
C ASP A 256 -0.41 2.41 -11.84
N ILE A 257 -0.03 2.05 -10.61
CA ILE A 257 -0.79 1.09 -9.79
C ILE A 257 -2.20 1.59 -9.54
N TYR A 258 -2.32 2.87 -9.18
CA TYR A 258 -3.60 3.53 -8.98
C TYR A 258 -4.45 3.48 -10.24
N PHE A 259 -3.89 3.90 -11.38
CA PHE A 259 -4.59 3.93 -12.66
C PHE A 259 -5.16 2.54 -13.00
N ILE A 260 -4.33 1.50 -12.93
CA ILE A 260 -4.74 0.13 -13.22
C ILE A 260 -5.85 -0.33 -12.28
N LYS A 261 -5.69 -0.16 -10.96
CA LYS A 261 -6.70 -0.54 -9.97
C LYS A 261 -8.01 0.24 -10.12
N ALA A 262 -7.94 1.52 -10.48
CA ALA A 262 -9.11 2.35 -10.74
C ALA A 262 -9.85 1.88 -11.99
N CYS A 263 -9.15 1.52 -13.08
CA CYS A 263 -9.77 0.89 -14.25
C CYS A 263 -10.44 -0.45 -13.92
N MET A 264 -9.80 -1.29 -13.09
CA MET A 264 -10.42 -2.52 -12.59
C MET A 264 -11.69 -2.23 -11.77
N SER A 265 -11.68 -1.15 -10.97
CA SER A 265 -12.82 -0.73 -10.17
C SER A 265 -13.98 -0.18 -11.00
N VAL A 266 -13.69 0.56 -12.07
CA VAL A 266 -14.70 0.99 -13.05
C VAL A 266 -15.38 -0.23 -13.68
N ALA A 267 -14.59 -1.20 -14.12
CA ALA A 267 -15.12 -2.44 -14.71
C ALA A 267 -16.02 -3.20 -13.73
N LEU A 268 -15.58 -3.34 -12.47
CA LEU A 268 -16.37 -4.01 -11.43
C LEU A 268 -17.69 -3.28 -11.13
N ASN A 269 -17.65 -1.95 -11.02
CA ASN A 269 -18.84 -1.13 -10.77
C ASN A 269 -19.86 -1.24 -11.91
N GLN A 270 -19.40 -1.17 -13.16
CA GLN A 270 -20.27 -1.35 -14.31
C GLN A 270 -20.88 -2.76 -14.35
N TYR A 271 -20.06 -3.79 -14.13
CA TYR A 271 -20.52 -5.18 -14.07
C TYR A 271 -21.61 -5.39 -13.01
N GLN A 272 -21.45 -4.81 -11.82
CA GLN A 272 -22.44 -4.90 -10.74
C GLN A 272 -23.74 -4.17 -11.07
N LYS A 273 -23.66 -2.99 -11.69
CA LYS A 273 -24.85 -2.25 -12.13
C LYS A 273 -25.65 -3.05 -13.16
N GLU A 274 -24.97 -3.67 -14.11
CA GLU A 274 -25.60 -4.50 -15.14
C GLU A 274 -26.29 -5.74 -14.54
N LEU A 275 -25.66 -6.39 -13.55
CA LEU A 275 -26.27 -7.50 -12.82
C LEU A 275 -27.50 -7.10 -12.00
N LEU A 276 -27.54 -5.88 -11.45
CA LEU A 276 -28.69 -5.38 -10.69
C LEU A 276 -29.84 -4.92 -11.59
N SER A 277 -29.55 -4.65 -12.86
CA SER A 277 -30.54 -4.24 -13.87
C SER A 277 -31.14 -5.39 -14.69
N ALA A 278 -30.57 -6.60 -14.57
CA ALA A 278 -31.01 -7.82 -15.24
C ALA A 278 -31.94 -8.65 -14.35
#